data_AF-A0AAW8QYG3-F1
#
_entry.id   AF-A0AAW8QYG3-F1
#
_cell.length_a   1.000
_cell.length_b   1.000
_cell.length_c   1.000
_cell.angle_alpha   90.00
_cell.angle_beta   90.00
_cell.angle_gamma   90.00
#
_symmetry.space_group_name_H-M   'P 1'
#
loop_
_entity.id
_entity.type
_entity.pdbx_description
1 polymer ?
#
loop_
_entity_poly.entity_id
_entity_poly.type
_entity_poly.pdbx_seq_one_letter_code
_entity_poly.pdbx_strand_id
1 'polypeptide(L)'
;MAKEVKDLKEQVFEVCEHLEEQGENCTVRKVLDRIEDYSSVSTTHPFVKAWQEMRLAEREKLRQSFQLSPAFLDSLVTEAEKINKAALRLEQEKVENYKSLSQEVSAELTKLAQQLVASMQEAEKLQNDKRALINQVNVLHQTQESNNTALNAKAEKLVSLHKQEVDISVGSGVRATLFECTDSTLTLSYCQK
;
A
#
# COMPACT_ATOMS: atom_id res chain seq x y z
N MET A 1 11.96 -46.71 47.40
CA MET A 1 13.10 -46.66 46.45
C MET A 1 14.28 -46.13 47.23
N ALA A 2 15.32 -46.95 47.44
CA ALA A 2 16.52 -46.53 48.16
C ALA A 2 17.33 -45.60 47.25
N LYS A 3 17.54 -44.34 47.65
CA LYS A 3 18.55 -43.47 47.03
C LYS A 3 19.89 -44.20 47.21
N GLU A 4 20.52 -44.63 46.13
CA GLU A 4 21.92 -45.06 46.19
C GLU A 4 22.72 -43.87 46.75
N VAL A 5 23.38 -44.09 47.88
CA VAL A 5 24.22 -43.07 48.51
C VAL A 5 25.49 -42.97 47.65
N LYS A 6 25.43 -42.17 46.57
CA LYS A 6 26.59 -41.85 45.75
C LYS A 6 27.65 -41.19 46.63
N ASP A 7 28.91 -41.50 46.38
CA ASP A 7 30.03 -40.86 47.08
C ASP A 7 29.96 -39.33 46.88
N LEU A 8 30.22 -38.56 47.94
CA LEU A 8 30.12 -37.10 47.91
C LEU A 8 30.96 -36.51 46.77
N LYS A 9 32.13 -37.10 46.51
CA LYS A 9 33.01 -36.71 45.41
C LYS A 9 32.32 -36.83 44.06
N GLU A 10 31.63 -37.95 43.81
CA GLU A 10 30.95 -38.24 42.55
C GLU A 10 29.77 -37.28 42.32
N GLN A 11 28.99 -37.02 43.37
CA GLN A 11 27.91 -36.02 43.32
C GLN A 11 28.43 -34.62 43.01
N VAL A 12 29.54 -34.22 43.65
CA VAL A 12 30.18 -32.92 43.38
C VAL A 12 30.65 -32.85 41.93
N PHE A 13 31.27 -33.90 41.41
CA PHE A 13 31.77 -33.92 40.03
C PHE A 13 30.64 -33.83 39.01
N GLU A 14 29.54 -34.58 39.18
CA GLU A 14 28.35 -34.50 38.32
C GLU A 14 27.76 -33.09 38.31
N VAL A 15 27.65 -32.44 39.47
CA VAL A 15 27.16 -31.06 39.57
C VAL A 15 28.09 -30.07 38.87
N CYS A 16 29.41 -30.28 38.99
CA CYS A 16 30.41 -29.43 38.35
C CYS A 16 30.39 -29.58 36.82
N GLU A 17 30.22 -30.80 36.30
CA GLU A 17 30.06 -31.06 34.86
C GLU A 17 28.81 -30.42 34.31
N HIS A 18 27.67 -30.60 34.99
CA HIS A 18 26.40 -30.00 34.58
C HIS A 18 26.46 -28.46 34.54
N LEU A 19 27.16 -27.86 35.51
CA LEU A 19 27.44 -26.42 35.53
C LEU A 19 28.27 -25.97 34.33
N GLU A 20 29.28 -26.74 33.95
CA GLU A 20 30.14 -26.42 32.81
C GLU A 20 29.40 -26.56 31.47
N GLU A 21 28.56 -27.59 31.31
CA GLU A 21 27.72 -27.79 30.11
C GLU A 21 26.73 -26.63 29.90
N GLN A 22 26.27 -26.01 30.99
CA GLN A 22 25.40 -24.83 30.97
C GLN A 22 26.16 -23.51 30.74
N GLY A 23 27.49 -23.54 30.65
CA GLY A 23 28.32 -22.35 30.51
C GLY A 23 28.41 -21.51 31.79
N GLU A 24 28.10 -22.10 32.95
CA GLU A 24 28.15 -21.42 34.24
C GLU A 24 29.48 -21.63 34.98
N ASN A 25 29.92 -20.61 35.73
CA ASN A 25 31.10 -20.73 36.58
C ASN A 25 30.89 -21.73 37.72
N CYS A 26 31.72 -22.77 37.75
CA CYS A 26 31.73 -23.75 38.82
C CYS A 26 32.37 -23.18 40.10
N THR A 27 31.52 -22.78 41.06
CA THR A 27 31.93 -22.26 42.37
C THR A 27 31.39 -23.15 43.48
N VAL A 28 32.12 -23.26 44.60
CA VAL A 28 31.72 -24.11 45.73
C VAL A 28 30.30 -23.79 46.22
N ARG A 29 29.90 -22.52 46.18
CA ARG A 29 28.56 -22.11 46.59
C ARG A 29 27.46 -22.66 45.67
N LYS A 30 27.65 -22.56 44.36
CA LYS A 30 26.71 -23.11 43.36
C LYS A 30 26.62 -24.64 43.38
N VAL A 31 27.69 -25.30 43.82
CA VAL A 31 27.72 -26.75 44.01
C VAL A 31 26.94 -27.12 45.27
N LEU A 32 27.17 -26.42 46.39
CA LEU A 32 26.41 -26.60 47.63
C LEU A 32 24.91 -26.32 47.45
N ASP A 33 24.54 -25.32 46.64
CA ASP A 33 23.14 -24.99 46.35
C ASP A 33 22.40 -26.14 45.61
N ARG A 34 23.13 -27.07 45.00
CA ARG A 34 22.58 -28.21 44.24
C ARG A 34 22.72 -29.56 44.96
N ILE A 35 23.45 -29.62 46.08
CA ILE A 35 23.63 -30.85 46.88
C ILE A 35 22.85 -30.69 48.19
N GLU A 36 21.69 -31.35 48.26
CA GLU A 36 20.75 -31.21 49.39
C GLU A 36 21.30 -31.74 50.73
N ASP A 37 22.17 -32.76 50.68
CA ASP A 37 22.61 -33.51 51.87
C ASP A 37 23.89 -32.95 52.51
N TYR A 38 24.54 -31.94 51.90
CA TYR A 38 25.83 -31.40 52.35
C TYR A 38 25.86 -29.87 52.28
N SER A 39 25.91 -29.22 53.44
CA SER A 39 25.94 -27.75 53.55
C SER A 39 27.33 -27.17 53.87
N SER A 40 28.35 -28.03 54.02
CA SER A 40 29.67 -27.59 54.47
C SER A 40 30.64 -27.33 53.32
N VAL A 41 31.06 -26.07 53.22
CA VAL A 41 32.13 -25.60 52.31
C VAL A 41 33.42 -26.40 52.52
N SER A 42 33.80 -26.71 53.76
CA SER A 42 35.06 -27.40 54.04
C SER A 42 35.09 -28.84 53.52
N THR A 43 33.92 -29.47 53.41
CA THR A 43 33.79 -30.84 52.87
C THR A 43 33.69 -30.87 51.34
N THR A 44 33.10 -29.84 50.73
CA THR A 44 32.85 -29.79 49.28
C THR A 44 34.00 -29.15 48.50
N HIS A 45 34.66 -28.15 49.10
CA HIS A 45 35.75 -27.40 48.47
C HIS A 45 36.91 -28.27 47.95
N PRO A 46 37.40 -29.30 48.68
CA PRO A 46 38.47 -30.16 48.18
C PRO A 46 38.10 -30.88 46.87
N PHE A 47 36.84 -31.30 46.73
CA PHE A 47 36.37 -32.01 45.54
C PHE A 47 36.14 -31.07 44.36
N VAL A 48 35.56 -29.89 44.59
CA VAL A 48 35.44 -28.84 43.55
C VAL A 48 36.82 -28.43 43.04
N LYS A 49 37.79 -28.28 43.95
CA LYS A 49 39.17 -27.97 43.58
C LYS A 49 39.82 -29.09 42.78
N ALA A 50 39.67 -30.35 43.20
CA ALA A 50 40.18 -31.50 42.48
C ALA A 50 39.58 -31.63 41.06
N TRP A 51 38.29 -31.33 40.90
CA TRP A 51 37.64 -31.30 39.59
C TRP A 51 38.20 -30.16 38.71
N GLN A 52 38.39 -28.96 39.26
CA GLN A 52 38.99 -27.84 38.53
C GLN A 52 40.43 -28.16 38.08
N GLU A 53 41.24 -28.76 38.96
CA GLU A 53 42.60 -29.18 38.66
C GLU A 53 42.63 -30.26 37.55
N MET A 54 41.70 -31.22 37.58
CA MET A 54 41.53 -32.24 36.53
C MET A 54 41.17 -31.60 35.17
N ARG A 55 40.19 -30.68 35.13
CA ARG A 55 39.78 -29.99 33.89
C ARG A 55 40.89 -29.12 33.32
N LEU A 56 41.66 -28.45 34.18
CA LEU A 56 42.84 -27.71 33.76
C LEU A 56 43.89 -28.63 33.14
N ALA A 57 44.16 -29.79 33.74
CA ALA A 57 45.09 -30.77 33.21
C ALA A 57 44.61 -31.36 31.86
N GLU A 58 43.32 -31.64 31.71
CA GLU A 58 42.72 -32.10 30.43
C GLU A 58 42.84 -31.04 29.34
N ARG A 59 42.50 -29.78 29.66
CA ARG A 59 42.63 -28.65 28.73
C ARG A 59 44.08 -28.40 28.34
N GLU A 60 45.00 -28.50 29.28
CA GLU A 60 46.44 -28.34 29.03
C GLU A 60 46.99 -29.50 28.19
N LYS A 61 46.55 -30.74 28.45
CA LYS A 61 46.85 -31.91 27.61
C LYS A 61 46.28 -31.74 26.21
N LEU A 62 45.05 -31.24 26.07
CA LEU A 62 44.45 -30.90 24.78
C LEU A 62 45.30 -29.84 24.08
N ARG A 63 45.63 -28.74 24.76
CA ARG A 63 46.46 -27.65 24.23
C ARG A 63 47.82 -28.15 23.75
N GLN A 64 48.48 -29.00 24.53
CA GLN A 64 49.75 -29.63 24.18
C GLN A 64 49.62 -30.64 23.03
N SER A 65 48.48 -31.35 22.94
CA SER A 65 48.16 -32.27 21.83
C SER A 65 47.82 -31.52 20.55
N PHE A 66 47.20 -30.35 20.66
CA PHE A 66 46.79 -29.56 19.53
C PHE A 66 47.92 -28.75 18.94
N GLN A 67 48.94 -28.36 19.73
CA GLN A 67 50.14 -27.63 19.29
C GLN A 67 49.86 -26.75 18.08
N LEU A 68 48.77 -25.96 18.14
CA LEU A 68 48.31 -25.17 17.00
C LEU A 68 49.47 -24.22 16.73
N SER A 69 50.18 -24.48 15.64
CA SER A 69 51.42 -23.78 15.38
C SER A 69 51.07 -22.28 15.28
N PRO A 70 51.95 -21.37 15.72
CA PRO A 70 51.73 -19.94 15.50
C PRO A 70 51.37 -19.63 14.04
N ALA A 71 51.98 -20.36 13.09
CA ALA A 71 51.65 -20.29 11.67
C ALA A 71 50.20 -20.69 11.33
N PHE A 72 49.63 -21.70 12.00
CA PHE A 72 48.22 -22.07 11.81
C PHE A 72 47.28 -21.00 12.35
N LEU A 73 47.57 -20.44 13.53
CA LEU A 73 46.77 -19.37 14.12
C LEU A 73 46.82 -18.11 13.26
N ASP A 74 48.00 -17.73 12.77
CA ASP A 74 48.18 -16.60 11.85
C ASP A 74 47.43 -16.82 10.54
N SER A 75 47.47 -18.04 9.98
CA SER A 75 46.71 -18.39 8.78
C SER A 75 45.21 -18.34 9.02
N LEU A 76 44.73 -18.76 10.19
CA LEU A 76 43.32 -18.74 10.56
C LEU A 76 42.80 -17.31 10.69
N VAL A 77 43.56 -16.44 11.37
CA VAL A 77 43.21 -15.01 11.50
C VAL A 77 43.19 -14.34 10.12
N THR A 78 44.21 -14.60 9.29
CA THR A 78 44.29 -14.06 7.93
C THR A 78 43.08 -14.48 7.09
N GLU A 79 42.66 -15.74 7.18
CA GLU A 79 41.52 -16.24 6.41
C GLU A 79 40.19 -15.69 6.95
N ALA A 80 40.04 -15.56 8.28
CA ALA A 80 38.90 -14.91 8.89
C ALA A 80 38.78 -13.43 8.47
N GLU A 81 39.89 -12.71 8.36
CA GLU A 81 39.90 -11.33 7.87
C GLU A 81 39.49 -11.23 6.39
N LYS A 82 39.95 -12.16 5.54
CA LYS A 82 39.53 -12.21 4.13
C LYS A 82 38.03 -12.44 4.00
N ILE A 83 37.49 -13.40 4.76
CA ILE A 83 36.05 -13.68 4.78
C ILE A 83 35.28 -12.45 5.26
N ASN A 84 35.75 -11.78 6.32
CA ASN A 84 35.09 -10.60 6.84
C ASN A 84 35.11 -9.43 5.85
N LYS A 85 36.24 -9.20 5.16
CA LYS A 85 36.34 -8.20 4.09
C LYS A 85 35.41 -8.52 2.91
N ALA A 86 35.32 -9.78 2.52
CA ALA A 86 34.41 -10.21 1.45
C ALA A 86 32.94 -10.01 1.84
N ALA A 87 32.57 -10.37 3.08
CA ALA A 87 31.23 -10.16 3.61
C ALA A 87 30.88 -8.65 3.67
N LEU A 88 31.80 -7.82 4.16
CA LEU A 88 31.60 -6.37 4.22
C LEU A 88 31.40 -5.77 2.82
N ARG A 89 32.18 -6.21 1.82
CA ARG A 89 32.02 -5.74 0.44
C ARG A 89 30.65 -6.10 -0.13
N LEU A 90 30.18 -7.31 0.14
CA LEU A 90 28.88 -7.80 -0.34
C LEU A 90 27.73 -7.03 0.30
N GLU A 91 27.83 -6.71 1.60
CA GLU A 91 26.85 -5.85 2.28
C GLU A 91 26.89 -4.40 1.77
N GLN A 92 28.07 -3.84 1.49
CA GLN A 92 28.18 -2.51 0.88
C GLN A 92 27.52 -2.46 -0.50
N GLU A 93 27.72 -3.49 -1.32
CA GLU A 93 27.09 -3.59 -2.64
C GLU A 93 25.56 -3.67 -2.55
N LYS A 94 25.03 -4.45 -1.59
CA LYS A 94 23.58 -4.47 -1.31
C LYS A 94 23.07 -3.08 -0.92
N VAL A 95 23.76 -2.40 -0.01
CA VAL A 95 23.36 -1.06 0.46
C VAL A 95 23.31 -0.07 -0.70
N GLU A 96 24.29 -0.08 -1.60
CA GLU A 96 24.26 0.83 -2.75
C GLU A 96 23.17 0.47 -3.77
N ASN A 97 22.90 -0.82 -3.98
CA ASN A 97 21.78 -1.25 -4.81
C ASN A 97 20.43 -0.77 -4.22
N TYR A 98 20.25 -0.87 -2.90
CA TYR A 98 19.04 -0.36 -2.24
C TYR A 98 18.92 1.17 -2.32
N LYS A 99 20.02 1.91 -2.20
CA LYS A 99 20.02 3.37 -2.38
C LYS A 99 19.61 3.75 -3.80
N SER A 100 20.17 3.07 -4.81
CA SER A 100 19.81 3.29 -6.22
C SER A 100 18.32 3.01 -6.45
N LEU A 101 17.82 1.86 -5.98
CA LEU A 101 16.41 1.50 -6.08
C LEU A 101 15.51 2.52 -5.38
N SER A 102 15.91 3.01 -4.20
CA SER A 102 15.16 4.03 -3.47
C SER A 102 15.07 5.35 -4.24
N GLN A 103 16.13 5.74 -4.96
CA GLN A 103 16.12 6.95 -5.79
C GLN A 103 15.21 6.78 -7.01
N GLU A 104 15.25 5.62 -7.66
CA GLU A 104 14.38 5.29 -8.80
C GLU A 104 12.90 5.32 -8.39
N VAL A 105 12.54 4.62 -7.31
CA VAL A 105 11.17 4.61 -6.79
C VAL A 105 10.69 6.02 -6.41
N SER A 106 11.56 6.84 -5.81
CA SER A 106 11.23 8.23 -5.49
C SER A 106 10.94 9.07 -6.74
N ALA A 107 11.72 8.88 -7.81
CA ALA A 107 11.50 9.55 -9.08
C ALA A 107 10.18 9.11 -9.74
N GLU A 108 9.87 7.82 -9.72
CA GLU A 108 8.60 7.29 -10.23
C GLU A 108 7.39 7.79 -9.44
N LEU A 109 7.49 7.81 -8.10
CA LEU A 109 6.44 8.38 -7.24
C LEU A 109 6.19 9.85 -7.55
N THR A 110 7.26 10.63 -7.78
CA THR A 110 7.14 12.04 -8.15
C THR A 110 6.43 12.21 -9.50
N LYS A 111 6.77 11.37 -10.48
CA LYS A 111 6.12 11.37 -11.80
C LYS A 111 4.65 10.99 -11.71
N LEU A 112 4.32 9.94 -10.94
CA LEU A 112 2.93 9.51 -10.70
C LEU A 112 2.13 10.60 -9.99
N ALA A 113 2.71 11.26 -8.99
CA ALA A 113 2.07 12.38 -8.30
C ALA A 113 1.77 13.54 -9.27
N GLN A 114 2.70 13.89 -10.16
CA GLN A 114 2.47 14.91 -11.19
C GLN A 114 1.36 14.51 -12.17
N GLN A 115 1.35 13.25 -12.62
CA GLN A 115 0.29 12.74 -13.50
C GLN A 115 -1.08 12.76 -12.82
N LEU A 116 -1.15 12.42 -11.52
CA LEU A 116 -2.38 12.49 -10.75
C LEU A 116 -2.90 13.93 -10.66
N VAL A 117 -2.04 14.89 -10.33
CA VAL A 117 -2.42 16.32 -10.27
C VAL A 117 -2.94 16.81 -11.63
N ALA A 118 -2.24 16.48 -12.72
CA ALA A 118 -2.68 16.85 -14.06
C ALA A 118 -4.04 16.22 -14.41
N SER A 119 -4.25 14.95 -14.07
CA SER A 119 -5.53 14.27 -14.29
C SER A 119 -6.66 14.88 -13.45
N MET A 120 -6.39 15.33 -12.23
CA MET A 120 -7.39 15.99 -11.39
C MET A 120 -7.80 17.34 -11.96
N GLN A 121 -6.83 18.12 -12.46
CA GLN A 121 -7.10 19.41 -13.12
C GLN A 121 -7.94 19.23 -14.39
N GLU A 122 -7.63 18.21 -15.21
CA GLU A 122 -8.42 17.93 -16.41
C GLU A 122 -9.85 17.46 -16.04
N ALA A 123 -10.00 16.66 -15.00
CA ALA A 123 -11.32 16.25 -14.51
C ALA A 123 -12.16 17.45 -14.02
N GLU A 124 -11.55 18.39 -13.31
CA GLU A 124 -12.20 19.62 -12.85
C GLU A 124 -12.63 20.49 -14.05
N LYS A 125 -11.75 20.63 -15.04
CA LYS A 125 -12.06 21.36 -16.28
C LYS A 125 -13.25 20.72 -17.01
N LEU A 126 -13.24 19.41 -17.22
CA LEU A 126 -14.34 18.68 -17.84
C LEU A 126 -15.65 18.82 -17.05
N GLN A 127 -15.58 18.86 -15.73
CA GLN A 127 -16.74 19.07 -14.87
C GLN A 127 -17.32 20.49 -15.04
N ASN A 128 -16.46 21.50 -15.16
CA ASN A 128 -16.87 22.88 -15.42
C ASN A 128 -17.48 23.02 -16.82
N ASP A 129 -16.87 22.42 -17.83
CA ASP A 129 -17.39 22.41 -19.20
C ASP A 129 -18.76 21.72 -19.26
N LYS A 130 -18.93 20.58 -18.58
CA LYS A 130 -20.22 19.90 -18.44
C LYS A 130 -21.27 20.81 -17.81
N ARG A 131 -20.93 21.52 -16.73
CA ARG A 131 -21.86 22.46 -16.07
C ARG A 131 -22.25 23.61 -17.00
N ALA A 132 -21.30 24.17 -17.73
CA ALA A 132 -21.56 25.21 -18.72
C ALA A 132 -22.50 24.71 -19.84
N LEU A 133 -22.28 23.49 -20.33
CA LEU A 133 -23.12 22.88 -21.36
C LEU A 133 -24.55 22.65 -20.86
N ILE A 134 -24.72 22.14 -19.63
CA ILE A 134 -26.05 21.99 -19.00
C ILE A 134 -26.78 23.33 -18.94
N ASN A 135 -26.09 24.39 -18.54
CA ASN A 135 -26.69 25.73 -18.49
C ASN A 135 -27.11 26.22 -19.89
N GLN A 136 -26.29 25.99 -20.92
CA GLN A 136 -26.65 26.34 -22.30
C GLN A 136 -27.86 25.56 -22.80
N VAL A 137 -27.91 24.24 -22.53
CA VAL A 137 -29.06 23.40 -22.89
C VAL A 137 -30.34 23.88 -22.20
N ASN A 138 -30.26 24.25 -20.92
CA ASN A 138 -31.41 24.78 -20.17
C ASN A 138 -31.92 26.10 -20.78
N VAL A 139 -31.03 27.02 -21.16
CA VAL A 139 -31.41 28.28 -21.83
C VAL A 139 -32.06 28.03 -23.19
N LEU A 140 -31.50 27.12 -23.99
CA LEU A 140 -32.09 26.72 -25.27
C LEU A 140 -33.47 26.08 -25.09
N HIS A 141 -33.64 25.24 -24.08
CA HIS A 141 -34.91 24.61 -23.77
C HIS A 141 -35.97 25.65 -23.38
N GLN A 142 -35.65 26.57 -22.46
CA GLN A 142 -36.55 27.67 -22.09
C GLN A 142 -36.92 28.55 -23.30
N THR A 143 -35.95 28.84 -24.17
CA THR A 143 -36.19 29.61 -25.39
C THR A 143 -37.11 28.86 -26.36
N GLN A 144 -36.92 27.54 -26.50
CA GLN A 144 -37.78 26.68 -27.31
C GLN A 144 -39.21 26.63 -26.77
N GLU A 145 -39.39 26.47 -25.46
CA GLU A 145 -40.71 26.50 -24.81
C GLU A 145 -41.43 27.83 -25.02
N SER A 146 -40.72 28.95 -24.85
CA SER A 146 -41.25 30.30 -25.11
C SER A 146 -41.69 30.48 -26.57
N ASN A 147 -40.85 30.04 -27.52
CA ASN A 147 -41.16 30.10 -28.95
C ASN A 147 -42.37 29.23 -29.31
N ASN A 148 -42.45 28.01 -28.78
CA ASN A 148 -43.60 27.11 -28.98
C ASN A 148 -44.89 27.73 -28.42
N THR A 149 -44.83 28.34 -27.24
CA THR A 149 -45.97 29.03 -26.62
C THR A 149 -46.43 30.19 -27.50
N ALA A 150 -45.49 31.01 -28.01
CA ALA A 150 -45.80 32.12 -28.91
C ALA A 150 -46.38 31.66 -30.26
N LEU A 151 -45.89 30.54 -30.81
CA LEU A 151 -46.42 29.94 -32.05
C LEU A 151 -47.84 29.41 -31.83
N ASN A 152 -48.09 28.70 -30.73
CA ASN A 152 -49.42 28.21 -30.39
C ASN A 152 -50.42 29.36 -30.22
N ALA A 153 -50.05 30.43 -29.50
CA ALA A 153 -50.89 31.61 -29.35
C ALA A 153 -51.19 32.30 -30.69
N LYS A 154 -50.22 32.37 -31.61
CA LYS A 154 -50.44 32.88 -32.97
C LYS A 154 -51.38 31.98 -33.78
N ALA A 155 -51.19 30.67 -33.68
CA ALA A 155 -52.04 29.69 -34.35
C ALA A 155 -53.49 29.78 -33.86
N GLU A 156 -53.71 29.86 -32.54
CA GLU A 156 -55.03 30.06 -31.95
C GLU A 156 -55.69 31.36 -32.44
N LYS A 157 -54.92 32.46 -32.50
CA LYS A 157 -55.43 33.72 -33.03
C LYS A 157 -55.84 33.61 -34.50
N LEU A 158 -55.03 32.96 -35.34
CA LEU A 158 -55.37 32.74 -36.76
C LEU A 158 -56.62 31.87 -36.92
N VAL A 159 -56.75 30.80 -36.14
CA VAL A 159 -57.95 29.94 -36.13
C VAL A 159 -59.19 30.75 -35.73
N SER A 160 -59.07 31.61 -34.71
CA SER A 160 -60.18 32.47 -34.28
C SER A 160 -60.60 33.48 -35.34
N LEU A 161 -59.63 34.12 -36.02
CA LEU A 161 -59.89 35.06 -37.13
C LEU A 161 -60.55 34.35 -38.31
N HIS A 162 -60.03 33.18 -38.70
CA HIS A 162 -60.61 32.40 -39.80
C HIS A 162 -62.05 31.99 -39.50
N LYS A 163 -62.34 31.57 -38.26
CA LYS A 163 -63.71 31.24 -37.83
C LYS A 163 -64.64 32.46 -37.93
N GLN A 164 -64.17 33.64 -37.50
CA GLN A 164 -64.91 34.89 -37.64
C GLN A 164 -65.18 35.25 -39.11
N GLU A 165 -64.20 35.10 -40.00
CA GLU A 165 -64.37 35.35 -41.45
C GLU A 165 -65.39 34.42 -42.10
N VAL A 166 -65.39 33.14 -41.71
CA VAL A 166 -66.38 32.15 -42.17
C VAL A 166 -67.78 32.54 -41.69
N ASP A 167 -67.94 32.89 -40.41
CA ASP A 167 -69.24 33.28 -39.86
C ASP A 167 -69.80 34.54 -40.53
N ILE A 168 -68.95 35.53 -40.85
CA ILE A 168 -69.35 36.74 -41.62
C ILE A 168 -69.77 36.36 -43.05
N SER A 169 -69.04 35.47 -43.71
CA SER A 169 -69.35 35.03 -45.08
C SER A 169 -70.69 34.29 -45.16
N VAL A 170 -70.99 33.45 -44.16
CA VAL A 170 -72.27 32.73 -44.04
C VAL A 170 -73.41 33.68 -43.68
N GLY A 171 -73.19 34.65 -42.79
CA GLY A 171 -74.20 35.63 -42.36
C GLY A 171 -74.53 36.72 -43.39
N SER A 172 -73.59 37.05 -44.29
CA SER A 172 -73.77 38.07 -45.35
C SER A 172 -74.36 37.51 -46.65
N GLY A 173 -74.56 36.19 -46.76
CA GLY A 173 -75.11 35.56 -47.96
C GLY A 173 -74.20 35.65 -49.20
N VAL A 174 -72.93 35.99 -49.03
CA VAL A 174 -71.95 36.06 -50.12
C VAL A 174 -71.37 34.68 -50.36
N ARG A 175 -71.80 34.03 -51.45
CA ARG A 175 -71.19 32.78 -51.96
C ARG A 175 -69.83 33.11 -52.59
N ALA A 176 -68.75 32.77 -51.90
CA ALA A 176 -67.43 32.72 -52.53
C ALA A 176 -67.33 31.44 -53.37
N THR A 177 -67.27 31.58 -54.69
CA THR A 177 -66.87 30.48 -55.59
C THR A 177 -65.35 30.33 -55.55
N LEU A 178 -64.89 29.14 -55.18
CA LEU A 178 -63.50 28.69 -55.34
C LEU A 178 -63.10 28.82 -56.82
N PHE A 179 -62.09 29.64 -57.10
CA PHE A 179 -61.38 29.61 -58.37
C PHE A 179 -60.10 28.79 -58.17
N GLU A 180 -59.99 27.68 -58.89
CA GLU A 180 -58.71 27.01 -59.11
C GLU A 180 -57.80 27.97 -59.87
N CYS A 181 -56.67 28.31 -59.25
CA CYS A 181 -55.68 29.20 -59.82
C CYS A 181 -54.68 28.35 -60.61
N THR A 182 -54.95 28.12 -61.89
CA THR A 182 -53.93 27.78 -62.87
C THR A 182 -53.63 29.01 -63.71
N ASP A 183 -52.42 29.52 -63.57
CA ASP A 183 -51.72 30.48 -64.42
C ASP A 183 -52.34 31.89 -64.68
N SER A 184 -51.65 32.88 -64.11
CA SER A 184 -51.19 34.09 -64.82
C SER A 184 -52.22 34.96 -65.54
N THR A 185 -53.18 35.57 -64.84
CA THR A 185 -53.53 37.02 -64.93
C THR A 185 -54.69 37.35 -63.99
N LEU A 186 -54.50 38.34 -63.10
CA LEU A 186 -55.54 38.85 -62.21
C LEU A 186 -56.42 39.87 -62.94
N THR A 187 -57.67 39.51 -63.21
CA THR A 187 -58.74 40.46 -63.52
C THR A 187 -59.82 40.38 -62.44
N LEU A 188 -59.89 41.41 -61.61
CA LEU A 188 -60.97 41.64 -60.64
C LEU A 188 -62.20 42.15 -61.39
N SER A 189 -63.30 41.39 -61.36
CA SER A 189 -64.63 41.91 -61.70
C SER A 189 -65.55 41.79 -60.50
N TYR A 190 -66.10 42.93 -60.07
CA TYR A 190 -67.15 43.04 -59.06
C TYR A 190 -68.50 42.85 -59.75
N CYS A 191 -69.30 41.89 -59.29
CA CYS A 191 -70.74 41.86 -59.59
C CYS A 191 -71.49 42.43 -58.40
N GLN A 192 -71.98 43.67 -58.53
CA GLN A 192 -73.04 44.22 -57.68
C GLN A 192 -74.40 43.65 -58.14
N LYS A 193 -75.29 43.37 -57.18
CA LYS A 193 -76.72 43.24 -57.46
C LYS A 193 -77.35 44.61 -57.64
#